data_AF-A0A822YY56-F1
#
_entry.id   AF-A0A822YY56-F1
#
_cell.length_a   1.000
_cell.length_b   1.000
_cell.length_c   1.000
_cell.angle_alpha   90.00
_cell.angle_beta   90.00
_cell.angle_gamma   90.00
#
_symmetry.space_group_name_H-M   'P 1'
#
loop_
_entity.id
_entity.type
_entity.pdbx_description
1 polymer ?
#
loop_
_entity_poly.entity_id
_entity_poly.type
_entity_poly.pdbx_seq_one_letter_code
_entity_poly.pdbx_strand_id
1 'polypeptide(L)'
;MGKLLCDTTAIAETFHVSSPIIPWREATSASFCAPDTVALTGNKSWETVSGLEDQQKRYLQRLHAKGVLWKHPQGHISPARSMIFQLSHGGDVEADGNCLFSASQKAMRISIDARELRRRTVRRFLDDLGSQGGLDRASTDAVIKHLYSPDLKAGWGIHVVQEVKLLANKEDRVALDVAINELVDLGLQREMAAESIYKERCIPVDDSLSWTKYMSISGSADDKYDIISLQYTEEGLLTVDENREGRAAAFGDDIAIESLATEFKREIYVVRRCIN
;
A
#
# COMPACT_ATOMS: atom_id res chain seq x y z
N MET A 1 -11.42 19.45 4.86
CA MET A 1 -12.12 18.33 4.19
C MET A 1 -12.94 18.86 3.03
N GLY A 2 -12.44 18.74 1.80
CA GLY A 2 -13.20 19.01 0.58
C GLY A 2 -13.43 17.69 -0.15
N LYS A 3 -14.70 17.28 -0.30
CA LYS A 3 -15.08 16.07 -1.03
C LYS A 3 -14.88 16.32 -2.53
N LEU A 4 -14.17 15.42 -3.22
CA LEU A 4 -14.22 15.31 -4.68
C LEU A 4 -15.59 14.74 -5.05
N LEU A 5 -16.50 15.61 -5.50
CA LEU A 5 -17.76 15.21 -6.10
C LEU A 5 -17.48 14.81 -7.55
N CYS A 6 -17.60 13.52 -7.84
CA CYS A 6 -17.85 13.05 -9.20
C CYS A 6 -19.37 13.10 -9.42
N ASP A 7 -19.82 13.91 -10.36
CA ASP A 7 -21.23 13.98 -10.74
C ASP A 7 -21.65 12.68 -11.43
N THR A 8 -22.41 11.86 -10.69
CA THR A 8 -23.01 10.61 -11.14
C THR A 8 -24.27 10.89 -11.95
N THR A 9 -24.15 11.36 -13.20
CA THR A 9 -25.27 11.37 -14.16
C THR A 9 -24.78 11.19 -15.60
N ALA A 10 -24.17 10.03 -15.89
CA ALA A 10 -24.03 9.52 -17.26
C ALA A 10 -23.62 8.03 -17.24
N ILE A 11 -24.35 7.18 -16.51
CA ILE A 11 -24.22 5.72 -16.63
C ILE A 11 -25.58 5.15 -16.98
N ALA A 12 -25.96 5.33 -18.23
CA ALA A 12 -26.81 4.39 -18.95
C ALA A 12 -26.60 4.68 -20.44
N GLU A 13 -26.39 3.62 -21.22
CA GLU A 13 -26.34 3.61 -22.68
C GLU A 13 -25.07 4.15 -23.34
N THR A 14 -24.03 3.33 -23.42
CA THR A 14 -23.64 2.60 -24.66
C THR A 14 -22.22 2.08 -24.51
N PHE A 15 -22.09 0.75 -24.63
CA PHE A 15 -20.81 0.10 -24.92
C PHE A 15 -20.31 0.61 -26.28
N HIS A 16 -19.31 1.47 -26.29
CA HIS A 16 -18.46 1.67 -27.46
C HIS A 16 -17.02 1.98 -27.07
N VAL A 17 -16.13 1.15 -27.60
CA VAL A 17 -14.67 1.25 -27.52
C VAL A 17 -14.21 2.50 -28.27
N SER A 18 -13.86 3.54 -27.54
CA SER A 18 -12.95 4.61 -28.00
C SER A 18 -12.65 5.54 -26.84
N SER A 19 -11.39 5.61 -26.40
CA SER A 19 -10.94 6.58 -25.41
C SER A 19 -11.22 8.00 -25.92
N PRO A 20 -11.97 8.86 -25.18
CA PRO A 20 -12.16 10.22 -25.62
C PRO A 20 -10.83 10.97 -25.48
N ILE A 21 -10.28 11.43 -26.59
CA ILE A 21 -9.21 12.42 -26.62
C ILE A 21 -9.81 13.71 -26.05
N ILE A 22 -9.57 13.98 -24.78
CA ILE A 22 -9.96 15.26 -24.16
C ILE A 22 -9.07 16.35 -24.78
N PRO A 23 -9.65 17.36 -25.48
CA PRO A 23 -8.86 18.45 -26.04
C PRO A 23 -8.32 19.31 -24.90
N TRP A 24 -6.99 19.38 -24.78
CA TRP A 24 -6.30 20.19 -23.80
C TRP A 24 -6.53 21.68 -24.12
N ARG A 25 -7.11 22.45 -23.18
CA ARG A 25 -7.15 23.91 -23.29
C ARG A 25 -5.77 24.48 -22.93
N GLU A 26 -5.18 25.26 -23.84
CA GLU A 26 -3.99 26.05 -23.55
C GLU A 26 -4.34 27.19 -22.58
N ALA A 27 -3.60 27.31 -21.48
CA ALA A 27 -3.74 28.42 -20.55
C ALA A 27 -2.81 29.56 -20.96
N THR A 28 -3.36 30.77 -21.03
CA THR A 28 -2.68 32.03 -21.34
C THR A 28 -1.57 32.31 -20.34
N SER A 29 -0.40 32.70 -20.85
CA SER A 29 0.82 32.98 -20.11
C SER A 29 0.61 34.07 -19.05
N ALA A 30 0.43 33.66 -17.79
CA ALA A 30 0.57 34.55 -16.64
C ALA A 30 1.86 34.16 -15.91
N SER A 31 2.77 35.12 -15.78
CA SER A 31 4.02 34.99 -15.06
C SER A 31 3.74 34.86 -13.56
N PHE A 32 3.84 33.64 -13.03
CA PHE A 32 3.78 33.39 -11.60
C PHE A 32 5.21 33.23 -11.06
N CYS A 33 5.55 34.01 -10.03
CA CYS A 33 6.81 33.89 -9.33
C CYS A 33 6.77 32.59 -8.51
N ALA A 34 7.56 31.59 -8.91
CA ALA A 34 7.66 30.33 -8.19
C ALA A 34 8.36 30.57 -6.84
N PRO A 35 7.81 30.10 -5.70
CA PRO A 35 8.61 29.99 -4.48
C PRO A 35 9.77 29.02 -4.73
N ASP A 36 10.92 29.28 -4.08
CA ASP A 36 12.20 28.59 -4.26
C ASP A 36 12.02 27.10 -4.54
N THR A 37 12.10 26.76 -5.83
CA THR A 37 12.08 25.38 -6.28
C THR A 37 13.44 24.84 -5.88
N VAL A 38 13.50 24.06 -4.79
CA VAL A 38 14.69 23.25 -4.51
C VAL A 38 14.95 22.43 -5.76
N ALA A 39 15.96 22.85 -6.53
CA ALA A 39 16.26 22.28 -7.83
C ALA A 39 16.35 20.77 -7.66
N LEU A 40 15.48 20.02 -8.32
CA LEU A 40 15.54 18.56 -8.37
C LEU A 40 16.79 18.19 -9.17
N THR A 41 17.96 18.24 -8.54
CA THR A 41 19.23 17.77 -9.10
C THR A 41 19.20 16.24 -9.17
N GLY A 42 18.57 15.73 -10.23
CA GLY A 42 18.42 14.30 -10.48
C GLY A 42 17.14 13.94 -11.25
N ASN A 43 16.70 14.76 -12.22
CA ASN A 43 15.55 14.43 -13.05
C ASN A 43 15.94 13.34 -14.06
N LYS A 44 15.63 12.07 -13.77
CA LYS A 44 15.62 11.04 -14.80
C LYS A 44 14.54 11.39 -15.83
N SER A 45 14.90 11.44 -17.11
CA SER A 45 13.95 11.65 -18.21
C SER A 45 12.91 10.53 -18.21
N TRP A 46 11.64 10.86 -18.40
CA TRP A 46 10.56 9.87 -18.57
C TRP A 46 10.78 8.94 -19.78
N GLU A 47 11.69 9.29 -20.69
CA GLU A 47 12.06 8.48 -21.87
C GLU A 47 12.70 7.14 -21.48
N THR A 48 13.48 7.15 -20.41
CA THR A 48 14.25 5.97 -19.96
C THR A 48 13.45 5.08 -19.00
N VAL A 49 12.20 5.43 -18.69
CA VAL A 49 11.35 4.64 -17.78
C VAL A 49 10.81 3.42 -18.52
N SER A 50 11.08 2.23 -17.97
CA SER A 50 10.57 0.95 -18.48
C SER A 50 9.08 0.77 -18.16
N GLY A 51 8.36 -0.02 -18.97
CA GLY A 51 6.95 -0.34 -18.73
C GLY A 51 5.94 0.75 -19.11
N LEU A 52 6.42 1.87 -19.70
CA LEU A 52 5.58 2.92 -20.26
C LEU A 52 5.64 2.92 -21.79
N GLU A 53 4.48 3.07 -22.42
CA GLU A 53 4.38 3.27 -23.86
C GLU A 53 4.84 4.67 -24.28
N ASP A 54 5.26 4.84 -25.53
CA ASP A 54 5.75 6.12 -26.06
C ASP A 54 4.72 7.26 -25.96
N GLN A 55 3.43 6.93 -26.07
CA GLN A 55 2.38 7.91 -25.86
C GLN A 55 2.29 8.36 -24.39
N GLN A 56 2.43 7.43 -23.45
CA GLN A 56 2.41 7.71 -22.01
C GLN A 56 3.62 8.54 -21.60
N LYS A 57 4.81 8.20 -22.09
CA LYS A 57 6.05 8.96 -21.86
C LYS A 57 5.90 10.42 -22.29
N ARG A 58 5.37 10.67 -23.50
CA ARG A 58 5.12 12.03 -24.00
C ARG A 58 4.15 12.83 -23.13
N TYR A 59 3.09 12.21 -22.60
CA TYR A 59 2.16 12.88 -21.69
C TYR A 59 2.84 13.24 -20.36
N LEU A 60 3.62 12.32 -19.78
CA LEU A 60 4.31 12.56 -18.51
C LEU A 60 5.40 13.63 -18.64
N GLN A 61 6.13 13.65 -19.75
CA GLN A 61 7.06 14.75 -20.07
C GLN A 61 6.36 16.10 -20.14
N ARG A 62 5.17 16.14 -20.77
CA ARG A 62 4.38 17.38 -20.84
C ARG A 62 3.90 17.82 -19.46
N LEU A 63 3.49 16.89 -18.60
CA LEU A 63 3.10 17.17 -17.22
C LEU A 63 4.29 17.64 -16.36
N HIS A 64 5.48 17.06 -16.56
CA HIS A 64 6.70 17.54 -15.91
C HIS A 64 7.06 18.96 -16.33
N ALA A 65 6.99 19.26 -17.64
CA ALA A 65 7.35 20.57 -18.18
C ALA A 65 6.32 21.67 -17.85
N LYS A 66 5.02 21.37 -17.89
CA LYS A 66 3.95 22.37 -17.69
C LYS A 66 3.44 22.44 -16.25
N GLY A 67 3.55 21.35 -15.51
CA GLY A 67 2.88 21.18 -14.22
C GLY A 67 1.34 21.13 -14.34
N VAL A 68 0.69 20.89 -13.21
CA VAL A 68 -0.76 20.90 -13.04
C VAL A 68 -1.11 22.07 -12.13
N LEU A 69 -1.81 23.07 -12.69
CA LEU A 69 -2.32 24.18 -11.89
C LEU A 69 -3.50 23.73 -11.05
N TRP A 70 -3.33 23.75 -9.74
CA TRP A 70 -4.41 23.64 -8.79
C TRP A 70 -4.88 25.02 -8.37
N LYS A 71 -6.16 25.31 -8.66
CA LYS A 71 -6.82 26.55 -8.25
C LYS A 71 -7.45 26.31 -6.89
N HIS A 72 -7.06 27.11 -5.90
CA HIS A 72 -7.71 27.08 -4.60
C HIS A 72 -9.21 27.39 -4.78
N PRO A 73 -10.14 26.71 -4.07
CA PRO A 73 -11.59 26.98 -4.20
C PRO A 73 -11.98 28.45 -3.92
N GLN A 74 -11.18 29.14 -3.11
CA GLN A 74 -11.31 30.58 -2.82
C GLN A 74 -10.36 31.45 -3.67
N GLY A 75 -9.85 30.91 -4.78
CA GLY A 75 -8.81 31.52 -5.62
C GLY A 75 -9.24 32.83 -6.28
N HIS A 76 -10.54 33.10 -6.37
CA HIS A 76 -11.09 34.39 -6.80
C HIS A 76 -10.76 35.54 -5.83
N ILE A 77 -10.52 35.24 -4.55
CA ILE A 77 -10.25 36.23 -3.50
C ILE A 77 -8.73 36.37 -3.25
N SER A 78 -7.96 35.32 -3.55
CA SER A 78 -6.50 35.34 -3.40
C SER A 78 -5.85 34.40 -4.42
N PRO A 79 -5.51 34.89 -5.63
CA PRO A 79 -4.87 34.08 -6.67
C PRO A 79 -3.52 33.50 -6.23
N ALA A 80 -2.86 34.13 -5.25
CA ALA A 80 -1.63 33.67 -4.62
C ALA A 80 -1.72 32.32 -3.87
N ARG A 81 -2.94 31.78 -3.66
CA ARG A 81 -3.14 30.45 -3.07
C ARG A 81 -3.21 29.32 -4.10
N SER A 82 -3.20 29.64 -5.40
CA SER A 82 -3.13 28.61 -6.44
C SER A 82 -1.71 28.07 -6.53
N MET A 83 -1.55 26.76 -6.68
CA MET A 83 -0.25 26.09 -6.71
C MET A 83 -0.08 25.34 -8.01
N ILE A 84 1.15 25.22 -8.51
CA ILE A 84 1.48 24.36 -9.64
C ILE A 84 2.17 23.13 -9.10
N PHE A 85 1.55 21.97 -9.30
CA PHE A 85 2.14 20.68 -8.95
C PHE A 85 2.94 20.16 -10.14
N GLN A 86 4.19 19.77 -9.90
CA GLN A 86 5.02 19.16 -10.93
C GLN A 86 5.16 17.67 -10.67
N LEU A 87 5.09 16.88 -11.75
CA LEU A 87 5.26 15.44 -11.69
C LEU A 87 6.69 15.08 -12.09
N SER A 88 7.43 14.42 -11.20
CA SER A 88 8.80 13.96 -11.44
C SER A 88 8.93 12.46 -11.18
N HIS A 89 9.87 11.82 -11.88
CA HIS A 89 10.16 10.40 -11.66
C HIS A 89 11.20 10.26 -10.55
N GLY A 90 10.80 9.63 -9.43
CA GLY A 90 11.65 9.39 -8.26
C GLY A 90 12.61 8.21 -8.40
N GLY A 91 12.48 7.41 -9.47
CA GLY A 91 13.25 6.19 -9.69
C GLY A 91 12.48 4.93 -9.34
N ASP A 92 12.88 3.82 -9.96
CA ASP A 92 12.23 2.51 -9.82
C ASP A 92 12.49 1.90 -8.44
N VAL A 93 11.52 1.16 -7.90
CA VAL A 93 11.66 0.40 -6.65
C VAL A 93 11.41 -1.07 -6.93
N GLU A 94 12.07 -1.92 -6.14
CA GLU A 94 11.83 -3.36 -6.23
C GLU A 94 10.38 -3.69 -5.87
N ALA A 95 9.81 -4.70 -6.54
CA ALA A 95 8.49 -5.22 -6.27
C ALA A 95 8.52 -6.19 -5.07
N ASP A 96 9.02 -5.72 -3.94
CA ASP A 96 9.09 -6.45 -2.68
C ASP A 96 8.11 -5.88 -1.64
N GLY A 97 7.99 -6.52 -0.48
CA GLY A 97 7.14 -6.01 0.60
C GLY A 97 7.65 -4.69 1.22
N ASN A 98 8.86 -4.21 0.88
CA ASN A 98 9.39 -2.92 1.31
C ASN A 98 9.14 -1.79 0.30
N CYS A 99 8.47 -2.07 -0.82
CA CYS A 99 8.35 -1.13 -1.94
C CYS A 99 7.72 0.21 -1.52
N LEU A 100 6.73 0.22 -0.61
CA LEU A 100 6.12 1.44 -0.08
C LEU A 100 7.14 2.33 0.62
N PHE A 101 7.96 1.74 1.50
CA PHE A 101 8.96 2.47 2.29
C PHE A 101 10.11 2.94 1.42
N SER A 102 10.57 2.10 0.49
CA SER A 102 11.60 2.46 -0.49
C SER A 102 11.13 3.59 -1.42
N ALA A 103 9.87 3.54 -1.87
CA ALA A 103 9.27 4.60 -2.69
C ALA A 103 9.14 5.89 -1.90
N SER A 104 8.66 5.82 -0.65
CA SER A 104 8.55 6.98 0.24
C SER A 104 9.91 7.61 0.53
N GLN A 105 10.94 6.79 0.79
CA GLN A 105 12.32 7.25 0.97
C GLN A 105 12.80 8.08 -0.24
N LYS A 106 12.62 7.54 -1.45
CA LYS A 106 13.02 8.20 -2.70
C LYS A 106 12.23 9.48 -2.96
N ALA A 107 10.92 9.43 -2.79
CA ALA A 107 10.03 10.56 -2.99
C ALA A 107 10.31 11.71 -2.00
N MET A 108 10.58 11.39 -0.74
CA MET A 108 10.86 12.37 0.30
C MET A 108 12.33 12.81 0.34
N ARG A 109 13.23 12.13 -0.40
CA ARG A 109 14.69 12.39 -0.44
C ARG A 109 15.34 12.37 0.93
N ILE A 110 14.88 11.44 1.76
CA ILE A 110 15.41 11.23 3.11
C ILE A 110 16.51 10.17 3.07
N SER A 111 17.58 10.38 3.83
CA SER A 111 18.69 9.43 3.96
C SER A 111 18.38 8.26 4.88
N ILE A 112 17.15 8.18 5.38
CA ILE A 112 16.69 7.12 6.28
C ILE A 112 16.43 5.85 5.46
N ASP A 113 17.01 4.73 5.87
CA ASP A 113 16.80 3.43 5.24
C ASP A 113 15.32 3.01 5.26
N ALA A 114 14.87 2.26 4.25
CA ALA A 114 13.49 1.80 4.13
C ALA A 114 13.04 0.97 5.34
N ARG A 115 13.94 0.16 5.94
CA ARG A 115 13.61 -0.62 7.15
C ARG A 115 13.47 0.28 8.36
N GLU A 116 14.28 1.33 8.46
CA GLU A 116 14.14 2.31 9.53
C GLU A 116 12.87 3.16 9.37
N LEU A 117 12.50 3.51 8.14
CA LEU A 117 11.21 4.12 7.85
C LEU A 117 10.05 3.25 8.32
N ARG A 118 10.05 1.97 7.96
CA ARG A 118 9.08 0.97 8.44
C ARG A 118 8.99 0.96 9.97
N ARG A 119 10.12 0.93 10.68
CA ARG A 119 10.12 0.97 12.15
C ARG A 119 9.54 2.26 12.71
N ARG A 120 9.82 3.41 12.10
CA ARG A 120 9.24 4.70 12.51
C ARG A 120 7.74 4.73 12.27
N THR A 121 7.26 4.18 11.16
CA THR A 121 5.83 4.01 10.89
C THR A 121 5.14 3.19 11.96
N VAL A 122 5.71 2.04 12.33
CA VAL A 122 5.16 1.18 13.40
C VAL A 122 5.16 1.91 14.75
N ARG A 123 6.24 2.62 15.08
CA ARG A 123 6.32 3.43 16.31
C ARG A 123 5.26 4.53 16.32
N ARG A 124 5.10 5.24 15.21
CA ARG A 124 4.13 6.32 15.08
C ARG A 124 2.70 5.80 15.27
N PHE A 125 2.38 4.67 14.66
CA PHE A 125 1.08 4.01 14.84
C PHE A 125 0.81 3.68 16.32
N LEU A 126 1.79 3.15 17.05
CA LEU A 126 1.67 2.86 18.49
C LEU A 126 1.48 4.14 19.32
N ASP A 127 2.20 5.21 19.00
CA ASP A 127 2.05 6.50 19.67
C ASP A 127 0.63 7.07 19.45
N ASP A 128 0.11 6.97 18.22
CA ASP A 128 -1.23 7.44 17.88
C ASP A 128 -2.33 6.61 18.57
N LEU A 129 -2.16 5.28 18.66
CA LEU A 129 -3.09 4.39 19.38
C LEU A 129 -3.16 4.69 20.89
N GLY A 130 -2.06 5.16 21.49
CA GLY A 130 -1.97 5.48 22.93
C GLY A 130 -2.36 6.92 23.29
N SER A 131 -2.64 7.78 22.31
CA SER A 131 -2.79 9.22 22.52
C SER A 131 -4.24 9.67 22.73
N GLN A 132 -4.44 10.73 23.52
CA GLN A 132 -5.77 11.32 23.74
C GLN A 132 -6.24 12.03 22.46
N GLY A 133 -7.26 11.47 21.81
CA GLY A 133 -7.75 11.96 20.50
C GLY A 133 -7.04 11.34 19.29
N GLY A 134 -6.22 10.31 19.51
CA GLY A 134 -5.63 9.49 18.45
C GLY A 134 -6.60 8.41 17.93
N LEU A 135 -6.04 7.30 17.47
CA LEU A 135 -6.81 6.21 16.88
C LEU A 135 -7.71 5.53 17.92
N ASP A 136 -9.00 5.38 17.60
CA ASP A 136 -9.86 4.52 18.41
C ASP A 136 -9.44 3.07 18.22
N ARG A 137 -9.00 2.44 19.30
CA ARG A 137 -8.47 1.07 19.27
C ARG A 137 -9.50 0.07 18.77
N ALA A 138 -10.75 0.16 19.23
CA ALA A 138 -11.78 -0.80 18.83
C ALA A 138 -12.10 -0.71 17.34
N SER A 139 -12.25 0.52 16.81
CA SER A 139 -12.42 0.74 15.38
C SER A 139 -11.21 0.28 14.57
N THR A 140 -10.00 0.53 15.06
CA THR A 140 -8.75 0.16 14.37
C THR A 140 -8.58 -1.36 14.32
N ASP A 141 -8.81 -2.05 15.44
CA ASP A 141 -8.78 -3.51 15.53
C ASP A 141 -9.81 -4.13 14.55
N ALA A 142 -11.01 -3.56 14.43
CA ALA A 142 -12.01 -4.02 13.47
C ALA A 142 -11.55 -3.86 12.01
N VAL A 143 -10.92 -2.73 11.67
CA VAL A 143 -10.37 -2.51 10.31
C VAL A 143 -9.24 -3.49 10.02
N ILE A 144 -8.31 -3.70 10.96
CA ILE A 144 -7.21 -4.66 10.81
C ILE A 144 -7.75 -6.06 10.59
N LYS A 145 -8.72 -6.48 11.42
CA LYS A 145 -9.37 -7.77 11.26
C LYS A 145 -9.98 -7.94 9.88
N HIS A 146 -10.70 -6.95 9.37
CA HIS A 146 -11.28 -7.04 8.02
C HIS A 146 -10.23 -7.13 6.91
N LEU A 147 -9.07 -6.49 7.07
CA LEU A 147 -8.01 -6.50 6.08
C LEU A 147 -7.18 -7.79 6.08
N TYR A 148 -6.93 -8.36 7.26
CA TYR A 148 -5.91 -9.40 7.44
C TYR A 148 -6.44 -10.73 7.96
N SER A 149 -7.62 -10.74 8.57
CA SER A 149 -8.27 -11.95 9.06
C SER A 149 -9.80 -11.84 8.87
N PRO A 150 -10.27 -11.71 7.60
CA PRO A 150 -11.68 -11.48 7.30
C PRO A 150 -12.56 -12.67 7.74
N ASP A 151 -13.85 -12.40 7.91
CA ASP A 151 -14.82 -13.47 8.14
C ASP A 151 -15.10 -14.23 6.84
N LEU A 152 -14.53 -15.43 6.73
CA LEU A 152 -14.67 -16.32 5.56
C LEU A 152 -16.11 -16.80 5.31
N LYS A 153 -17.04 -16.56 6.24
CA LYS A 153 -18.47 -16.86 6.04
C LYS A 153 -19.20 -15.75 5.26
N ALA A 154 -18.54 -14.62 5.00
CA ALA A 154 -19.11 -13.46 4.34
C ALA A 154 -18.12 -12.82 3.34
N GLY A 155 -18.58 -11.83 2.57
CA GLY A 155 -17.69 -10.96 1.79
C GLY A 155 -17.23 -11.47 0.41
N TRP A 156 -17.70 -12.62 -0.05
CA TRP A 156 -17.34 -13.21 -1.36
C TRP A 156 -17.81 -12.41 -2.59
N GLY A 157 -18.77 -11.48 -2.41
CA GLY A 157 -19.30 -10.65 -3.50
C GLY A 157 -18.36 -9.53 -4.00
N ILE A 158 -17.23 -9.30 -3.33
CA ILE A 158 -16.26 -8.24 -3.67
C ILE A 158 -14.99 -8.84 -4.29
N HIS A 159 -14.43 -9.89 -3.67
CA HIS A 159 -13.27 -10.62 -4.15
C HIS A 159 -13.50 -12.13 -4.02
N VAL A 160 -13.17 -12.86 -5.10
CA VAL A 160 -13.31 -14.33 -5.19
C VAL A 160 -12.24 -15.08 -4.38
N VAL A 161 -11.17 -14.39 -3.99
CA VAL A 161 -10.13 -14.91 -3.12
C VAL A 161 -10.00 -13.99 -1.91
N GLN A 162 -10.04 -14.56 -0.72
CA GLN A 162 -9.76 -13.89 0.54
C GLN A 162 -8.49 -14.45 1.17
N GLU A 163 -7.76 -13.62 1.89
CA GLU A 163 -6.48 -14.00 2.48
C GLU A 163 -6.48 -13.76 3.98
N VAL A 164 -6.02 -14.76 4.74
CA VAL A 164 -5.80 -14.66 6.19
C VAL A 164 -4.30 -14.68 6.46
N LYS A 165 -3.80 -13.64 7.12
CA LYS A 165 -2.40 -13.51 7.52
C LYS A 165 -2.20 -14.02 8.95
N LEU A 166 -1.21 -14.88 9.11
CA LEU A 166 -0.77 -15.44 10.37
C LEU A 166 0.72 -15.19 10.56
N LEU A 167 1.15 -15.05 11.81
CA LEU A 167 2.55 -14.88 12.18
C LEU A 167 3.05 -16.14 12.88
N ALA A 168 4.01 -16.82 12.25
CA ALA A 168 4.71 -17.94 12.85
C ALA A 168 6.01 -17.46 13.48
N ASN A 169 6.28 -17.83 14.72
CA ASN A 169 7.60 -17.61 15.31
C ASN A 169 8.63 -18.49 14.57
N LYS A 170 9.76 -17.90 14.16
CA LYS A 170 10.81 -18.65 13.45
C LYS A 170 11.34 -19.82 14.27
N GLU A 171 11.41 -19.66 15.59
CA GLU A 171 11.86 -20.70 16.52
C GLU A 171 10.93 -21.93 16.52
N ASP A 172 9.64 -21.72 16.24
CA ASP A 172 8.63 -22.78 16.29
C ASP A 172 8.44 -23.48 14.93
N ARG A 173 9.07 -23.00 13.84
CA ARG A 173 8.86 -23.51 12.47
C ARG A 173 9.06 -25.01 12.34
N VAL A 174 10.12 -25.55 12.96
CA VAL A 174 10.39 -26.99 12.95
C VAL A 174 9.27 -27.76 13.66
N ALA A 175 8.80 -27.26 14.80
CA ALA A 175 7.71 -27.90 15.54
C ALA A 175 6.37 -27.83 14.79
N LEU A 176 6.12 -26.76 14.04
CA LEU A 176 4.97 -26.65 13.15
C LEU A 176 5.03 -27.69 12.02
N ASP A 177 6.18 -27.81 11.35
CA ASP A 177 6.36 -28.81 10.27
C ASP A 177 6.17 -30.25 10.79
N VAL A 178 6.68 -30.56 11.98
CA VAL A 178 6.47 -31.87 12.62
C VAL A 178 4.99 -32.12 12.87
N ALA A 179 4.28 -31.17 13.48
CA ALA A 179 2.85 -31.34 13.78
C ALA A 179 1.98 -31.44 12.51
N ILE A 180 2.36 -30.76 11.43
CA ILE A 180 1.68 -30.89 10.13
C ILE A 180 1.90 -32.30 9.57
N ASN A 181 3.14 -32.80 9.61
CA ASN A 181 3.45 -34.14 9.11
C ASN A 181 2.77 -35.23 9.95
N GLU A 182 2.64 -35.06 11.27
CA GLU A 182 1.87 -35.98 12.12
C GLU A 182 0.40 -36.10 11.66
N LEU A 183 -0.25 -34.97 11.33
CA LEU A 183 -1.62 -35.00 10.79
C LEU A 183 -1.70 -35.61 9.39
N VAL A 184 -0.68 -35.37 8.55
CA VAL A 184 -0.59 -35.99 7.22
C VAL A 184 -0.43 -37.50 7.33
N ASP A 185 0.39 -37.98 8.27
CA ASP A 185 0.60 -39.42 8.53
C ASP A 185 -0.68 -40.10 9.05
N LEU A 186 -1.57 -39.34 9.71
CA LEU A 186 -2.91 -39.79 10.09
C LEU A 186 -3.92 -39.78 8.92
N GLY A 187 -3.51 -39.35 7.74
CA GLY A 187 -4.30 -39.38 6.50
C GLY A 187 -5.00 -38.07 6.14
N LEU A 188 -4.71 -36.96 6.83
CA LEU A 188 -5.22 -35.65 6.41
C LEU A 188 -4.47 -35.13 5.18
N GLN A 189 -5.17 -34.39 4.33
CA GLN A 189 -4.52 -33.63 3.25
C GLN A 189 -3.59 -32.57 3.85
N ARG A 190 -2.44 -32.34 3.20
CA ARG A 190 -1.39 -31.47 3.73
C ARG A 190 -1.90 -30.05 3.98
N GLU A 191 -2.73 -29.53 3.09
CA GLU A 191 -3.29 -28.18 3.17
C GLU A 191 -4.22 -28.06 4.37
N MET A 192 -5.08 -29.05 4.62
CA MET A 192 -5.98 -29.07 5.78
C MET A 192 -5.20 -29.23 7.09
N ALA A 193 -4.16 -30.06 7.10
CA ALA A 193 -3.27 -30.21 8.24
C ALA A 193 -2.54 -28.89 8.55
N ALA A 194 -1.96 -28.25 7.52
CA ALA A 194 -1.28 -26.96 7.62
C ALA A 194 -2.23 -25.87 8.13
N GLU A 195 -3.43 -25.76 7.55
CA GLU A 195 -4.46 -24.83 8.00
C GLU A 195 -4.77 -24.97 9.49
N SER A 196 -5.01 -26.20 9.94
CA SER A 196 -5.37 -26.49 11.33
C SER A 196 -4.23 -26.10 12.27
N ILE A 197 -3.00 -26.53 11.96
CA ILE A 197 -1.84 -26.26 12.82
C ILE A 197 -1.52 -24.77 12.83
N TYR A 198 -1.57 -24.08 11.69
CA TYR A 198 -1.28 -22.67 11.63
C TYR A 198 -2.35 -21.83 12.33
N LYS A 199 -3.64 -22.14 12.17
CA LYS A 199 -4.71 -21.44 12.91
C LYS A 199 -4.64 -21.68 14.42
N GLU A 200 -4.20 -22.85 14.86
CA GLU A 200 -4.09 -23.18 16.28
C GLU A 200 -2.87 -22.52 16.93
N ARG A 201 -1.72 -22.54 16.25
CA ARG A 201 -0.42 -22.24 16.88
C ARG A 201 0.21 -20.91 16.45
N CYS A 202 -0.22 -20.33 15.32
CA CYS A 202 0.28 -19.04 14.86
C CYS A 202 -0.58 -17.88 15.38
N ILE A 203 -0.03 -16.67 15.35
CA ILE A 203 -0.75 -15.47 15.81
C ILE A 203 -1.51 -14.89 14.62
N PRO A 204 -2.85 -14.80 14.64
CA PRO A 204 -3.58 -14.10 13.60
C PRO A 204 -3.29 -12.61 13.63
N VAL A 205 -3.27 -11.98 12.45
CA VAL A 205 -3.21 -10.53 12.33
C VAL A 205 -4.65 -9.99 12.36
N ASP A 206 -5.19 -9.76 13.55
CA ASP A 206 -6.59 -9.38 13.77
C ASP A 206 -6.79 -8.22 14.75
N ASP A 207 -5.71 -7.63 15.26
CA ASP A 207 -5.73 -6.47 16.16
C ASP A 207 -4.51 -5.55 15.93
N SER A 208 -4.53 -4.38 16.58
CA SER A 208 -3.46 -3.38 16.48
C SER A 208 -2.10 -3.93 16.90
N LEU A 209 -2.03 -4.83 17.88
CA LEU A 209 -0.76 -5.35 18.38
C LEU A 209 -0.16 -6.41 17.43
N SER A 210 -0.97 -7.33 16.92
CA SER A 210 -0.59 -8.30 15.90
C SER A 210 -0.21 -7.60 14.59
N TRP A 211 -0.92 -6.54 14.20
CA TRP A 211 -0.51 -5.70 13.06
C TRP A 211 0.87 -5.06 13.27
N THR A 212 1.19 -4.56 14.46
CA THR A 212 2.54 -4.00 14.70
C THR A 212 3.64 -5.05 14.57
N LYS A 213 3.37 -6.30 14.98
CA LYS A 213 4.31 -7.42 14.79
C LYS A 213 4.45 -7.75 13.31
N TYR A 214 3.34 -7.83 12.59
CA TYR A 214 3.31 -8.04 11.14
C TYR A 214 4.12 -6.96 10.41
N MET A 215 3.80 -5.69 10.63
CA MET A 215 4.44 -4.56 9.94
C MET A 215 5.94 -4.41 10.28
N SER A 216 6.39 -4.98 11.40
CA SER A 216 7.80 -5.03 11.77
C SER A 216 8.63 -6.02 10.94
N ILE A 217 7.99 -6.95 10.21
CA ILE A 217 8.65 -7.96 9.38
C ILE A 217 9.14 -7.30 8.09
N SER A 218 10.45 -7.22 7.93
CA SER A 218 11.13 -6.52 6.85
C SER A 218 11.69 -7.44 5.75
N GLY A 219 11.51 -8.76 5.91
CA GLY A 219 12.14 -9.78 5.06
C GLY A 219 13.60 -10.02 5.42
N SER A 220 13.99 -9.73 6.66
CA SER A 220 15.35 -9.90 7.18
C SER A 220 15.48 -11.22 7.95
N ALA A 221 16.70 -11.76 7.99
CA ALA A 221 17.01 -12.93 8.83
C ALA A 221 16.70 -12.66 10.32
N ASP A 222 16.88 -11.42 10.76
CA ASP A 222 16.66 -10.98 12.15
C ASP A 222 15.17 -10.82 12.53
N ASP A 223 14.24 -10.92 11.56
CA ASP A 223 12.83 -10.81 11.87
C ASP A 223 12.40 -11.98 12.77
N LYS A 224 11.67 -11.71 13.86
CA LYS A 224 11.24 -12.74 14.82
C LYS A 224 10.20 -13.70 14.23
N TYR A 225 9.37 -13.21 13.33
CA TYR A 225 8.23 -13.92 12.78
C TYR A 225 8.33 -14.05 11.27
N ASP A 226 7.85 -15.17 10.75
CA ASP A 226 7.54 -15.36 9.33
C ASP A 226 6.04 -15.12 9.09
N ILE A 227 5.71 -14.59 7.91
CA ILE A 227 4.33 -14.38 7.47
C ILE A 227 3.85 -15.66 6.79
N ILE A 228 2.76 -16.21 7.29
CA ILE A 228 2.01 -17.27 6.62
C ILE A 228 0.73 -16.66 6.06
N SER A 229 0.43 -16.94 4.81
CA SER A 229 -0.79 -16.49 4.15
C SER A 229 -1.63 -17.68 3.73
N LEU A 230 -2.85 -17.74 4.26
CA LEU A 230 -3.85 -18.73 3.89
C LEU A 230 -4.83 -18.09 2.91
N GLN A 231 -4.87 -18.59 1.67
CA GLN A 231 -5.75 -18.07 0.64
C GLN A 231 -6.97 -18.97 0.49
N TYR A 232 -8.15 -18.37 0.56
CA TYR A 232 -9.44 -19.06 0.51
C TYR A 232 -10.24 -18.61 -0.71
N THR A 233 -11.00 -19.55 -1.24
CA THR A 233 -12.17 -19.30 -2.10
C THR A 233 -13.43 -19.62 -1.30
N GLU A 234 -14.61 -19.34 -1.86
CA GLU A 234 -15.89 -19.70 -1.23
C GLU A 234 -15.98 -21.21 -0.93
N GLU A 235 -15.29 -22.04 -1.72
CA GLU A 235 -15.27 -23.49 -1.59
C GLU A 235 -14.31 -24.00 -0.49
N GLY A 236 -13.42 -23.14 0.03
CA GLY A 236 -12.46 -23.50 1.07
C GLY A 236 -11.05 -23.01 0.79
N LEU A 237 -10.07 -23.57 1.53
CA LEU A 237 -8.67 -23.23 1.39
C LEU A 237 -8.14 -23.60 0.00
N LEU A 238 -7.62 -22.61 -0.71
CA LEU A 238 -7.04 -22.76 -2.04
C LEU A 238 -5.54 -23.07 -1.96
N THR A 239 -4.80 -22.30 -1.16
CA THR A 239 -3.35 -22.45 -1.04
C THR A 239 -2.81 -21.86 0.25
N VAL A 240 -1.59 -22.28 0.60
CA VAL A 240 -0.84 -21.85 1.78
C VAL A 240 0.51 -21.34 1.30
N ASP A 241 0.76 -20.05 1.51
CA ASP A 241 2.08 -19.44 1.33
C ASP A 241 2.77 -19.32 2.68
N GLU A 242 3.86 -20.06 2.89
CA GLU A 242 4.54 -20.16 4.17
C GLU A 242 5.77 -19.23 4.30
N ASN A 243 6.15 -18.50 3.23
CA ASN A 243 7.37 -17.67 3.20
C ASN A 243 8.59 -18.37 3.84
N ARG A 244 8.91 -19.59 3.40
CA ARG A 244 9.93 -20.45 4.06
C ARG A 244 11.33 -19.85 4.14
N GLU A 245 11.63 -18.89 3.28
CA GLU A 245 12.93 -18.24 3.24
C GLU A 245 13.02 -17.04 4.19
N GLY A 246 11.91 -16.65 4.84
CA GLY A 246 11.83 -15.49 5.71
C GLY A 246 12.10 -14.16 4.99
N ARG A 247 11.97 -14.15 3.65
CA ARG A 247 12.31 -13.00 2.80
C ARG A 247 11.11 -12.13 2.46
N ALA A 248 9.89 -12.63 2.59
CA ALA A 248 8.71 -11.79 2.42
C ALA A 248 8.65 -10.77 3.55
N ALA A 249 8.52 -9.50 3.16
CA ALA A 249 8.27 -8.40 4.06
C ALA A 249 6.77 -8.11 4.09
N ALA A 250 6.27 -7.62 5.22
CA ALA A 250 4.88 -7.17 5.30
C ALA A 250 4.64 -6.02 4.32
N PHE A 251 3.60 -6.14 3.50
CA PHE A 251 3.23 -5.12 2.54
C PHE A 251 2.61 -3.92 3.25
N GLY A 252 2.96 -2.71 2.80
CA GLY A 252 2.42 -1.47 3.36
C GLY A 252 1.00 -1.20 2.86
N ASP A 253 0.06 -1.03 3.78
CA ASP A 253 -1.35 -0.73 3.55
C ASP A 253 -1.68 0.75 3.83
N ASP A 254 -2.97 1.09 3.77
CA ASP A 254 -3.45 2.44 4.07
C ASP A 254 -3.15 2.86 5.52
N ILE A 255 -3.13 1.93 6.48
CA ILE A 255 -2.74 2.20 7.88
C ILE A 255 -1.29 2.64 7.96
N ALA A 256 -0.39 1.96 7.22
CA ALA A 256 1.02 2.34 7.12
C ALA A 256 1.20 3.69 6.41
N ILE A 257 0.40 3.97 5.37
CA ILE A 257 0.41 5.25 4.65
C ILE A 257 0.00 6.41 5.55
N GLU A 258 -1.09 6.26 6.32
CA GLU A 258 -1.56 7.28 7.27
C GLU A 258 -0.53 7.54 8.37
N SER A 259 0.10 6.48 8.88
CA SER A 259 1.17 6.58 9.88
C SER A 259 2.41 7.30 9.32
N LEU A 260 2.82 6.98 8.09
CA LEU A 260 3.90 7.70 7.39
C LEU A 260 3.55 9.17 7.14
N ALA A 261 2.32 9.44 6.70
CA ALA A 261 1.83 10.79 6.42
C ALA A 261 1.90 11.66 7.68
N THR A 262 1.49 11.11 8.81
CA THR A 262 1.52 11.79 10.11
C THR A 262 2.94 12.03 10.61
N GLU A 263 3.82 11.02 10.54
CA GLU A 263 5.23 11.13 10.95
C GLU A 263 5.94 12.28 10.21
N PHE A 264 5.72 12.41 8.91
CA PHE A 264 6.38 13.43 8.08
C PHE A 264 5.55 14.70 7.88
N LYS A 265 4.34 14.78 8.43
CA LYS A 265 3.39 15.89 8.25
C LYS A 265 3.16 16.20 6.77
N ARG A 266 2.93 15.16 5.98
CA ARG A 266 2.73 15.22 4.52
C ARG A 266 1.58 14.34 4.11
N GLU A 267 0.83 14.77 3.10
CA GLU A 267 -0.15 13.90 2.47
C GLU A 267 0.57 12.91 1.53
N ILE A 268 0.23 11.64 1.64
CA ILE A 268 0.78 10.57 0.81
C ILE A 268 -0.40 9.87 0.13
N TYR A 269 -0.34 9.77 -1.19
CA TYR A 269 -1.34 9.08 -2.00
C TYR A 269 -0.65 8.00 -2.81
N VAL A 270 -1.17 6.78 -2.72
CA VAL A 270 -0.73 5.66 -3.55
C VAL A 270 -1.78 5.42 -4.63
N VAL A 271 -1.36 5.49 -5.88
CA VAL A 271 -2.22 5.19 -7.03
C VAL A 271 -1.77 3.86 -7.62
N ARG A 272 -2.57 2.81 -7.41
CA ARG A 272 -2.35 1.52 -8.07
C ARG A 272 -2.92 1.58 -9.47
N ARG A 273 -2.10 1.37 -10.50
CA ARG A 273 -2.57 1.17 -11.86
C ARG A 273 -2.98 -0.30 -11.98
N CYS A 274 -4.28 -0.58 -12.06
CA CYS A 274 -4.74 -1.88 -12.55
C CYS A 274 -4.34 -1.95 -14.03
N ILE A 275 -3.28 -2.69 -14.32
CA ILE A 275 -2.95 -3.06 -15.70
C ILE A 275 -3.92 -4.19 -16.03
N ASN A 276 -4.97 -3.88 -16.79
CA ASN A 276 -5.81 -4.88 -17.45
C ASN A 276 -5.08 -5.44 -18.67
#